data_AF-A0A2E5J801-F1
#
_entry.id   AF-A0A2E5J801-F1
#
_cell.length_a   1.000
_cell.length_b   1.000
_cell.length_c   1.000
_cell.angle_alpha   90.00
_cell.angle_beta   90.00
_cell.angle_gamma   90.00
#
_symmetry.space_group_name_H-M   'P 1'
#
loop_
_entity.id
_entity.type
_entity.pdbx_description
1 polymer ?
#
loop_
_entity_poly.entity_id
_entity_poly.type
_entity_poly.pdbx_seq_one_letter_code
_entity_poly.pdbx_strand_id
1 'polypeptide(L)'
;MYELAANLILIIHFAFIIFVIFGGLLFFISKKVVFIHFPALIWGSYIMFSHSSCPLTHLENWLLYKANQTTYSEGFIQHYIMPIVYPIGLTKDLQIYLGGTLIILNILIYGFILNKQRRN
;
A
#
# COMPACT_ATOMS: atom_id res chain seq x y z
N MET A 1 -20.82 -12.53 9.56
CA MET A 1 -20.49 -11.14 9.97
C MET A 1 -18.99 -10.85 9.87
N TYR A 2 -18.11 -11.71 10.40
CA TYR A 2 -16.65 -11.54 10.29
C TYR A 2 -16.11 -11.59 8.85
N GLU A 3 -16.73 -12.37 7.98
CA GLU A 3 -16.41 -12.42 6.54
C GLU A 3 -16.65 -11.09 5.81
N LEU A 4 -17.71 -10.37 6.19
CA LEU A 4 -17.98 -9.03 5.65
C LEU A 4 -16.91 -8.02 6.11
N ALA A 5 -16.42 -8.17 7.35
CA ALA A 5 -15.33 -7.35 7.88
C ALA A 5 -13.98 -7.66 7.20
N ALA A 6 -13.69 -8.93 6.90
CA ALA A 6 -12.51 -9.33 6.15
C ALA A 6 -12.53 -8.73 4.72
N ASN A 7 -13.66 -8.83 4.02
CA ASN A 7 -13.84 -8.19 2.71
C ASN A 7 -13.70 -6.66 2.75
N LEU A 8 -14.17 -6.03 3.83
CA LEU A 8 -14.05 -4.58 3.99
C LEU A 8 -12.59 -4.17 4.23
N ILE A 9 -11.82 -4.95 4.98
CA ILE A 9 -10.38 -4.74 5.18
C ILE A 9 -9.62 -4.92 3.87
N LEU A 10 -9.95 -5.93 3.07
CA LEU A 10 -9.39 -6.12 1.73
C LEU A 10 -9.60 -4.86 0.88
N ILE A 11 -10.83 -4.33 0.82
CA ILE A 11 -11.15 -3.09 0.07
C ILE A 11 -10.36 -1.90 0.61
N ILE A 12 -10.29 -1.73 1.94
CA ILE A 12 -9.51 -0.66 2.57
C ILE A 12 -8.02 -0.80 2.22
N HIS A 13 -7.48 -2.01 2.20
CA HIS A 13 -6.09 -2.28 1.87
C HIS A 13 -5.80 -1.93 0.40
N PHE A 14 -6.69 -2.31 -0.52
CA PHE A 14 -6.59 -1.90 -1.92
C PHE A 14 -6.66 -0.37 -2.08
N ALA A 15 -7.59 0.28 -1.40
CA ALA A 15 -7.71 1.73 -1.41
C ALA A 15 -6.44 2.40 -0.86
N PHE A 16 -5.85 1.83 0.20
CA PHE A 16 -4.57 2.28 0.75
C PHE A 16 -3.44 2.17 -0.27
N ILE A 17 -3.31 1.04 -0.99
CA ILE A 17 -2.29 0.88 -2.03
C ILE A 17 -2.47 1.94 -3.13
N ILE A 18 -3.68 2.11 -3.65
CA ILE A 18 -3.99 3.12 -4.67
C ILE A 18 -3.64 4.52 -4.15
N PHE A 19 -3.99 4.82 -2.90
CA PHE A 19 -3.66 6.09 -2.27
C PHE A 19 -2.15 6.29 -2.11
N VAL A 20 -1.39 5.26 -1.75
CA VAL A 20 0.07 5.34 -1.65
C VAL A 20 0.73 5.56 -3.03
N ILE A 21 0.18 4.97 -4.10
CA ILE A 21 0.71 5.13 -5.46
C ILE A 21 0.36 6.53 -6.02
N PHE A 22 -0.90 6.94 -5.92
CA PHE A 22 -1.42 8.12 -6.62
C PHE A 22 -1.69 9.32 -5.71
N GLY A 23 -1.49 9.20 -4.39
CA GLY A 23 -1.81 10.24 -3.41
C GLY A 23 -1.06 11.55 -3.61
N GLY A 24 0.11 11.51 -4.25
CA GLY A 24 0.86 12.69 -4.65
C GLY A 24 0.08 13.58 -5.64
N LEU A 25 -0.74 13.00 -6.51
CA LEU A 25 -1.59 13.74 -7.46
C LEU A 25 -2.78 14.42 -6.78
N LEU A 26 -3.29 13.86 -5.67
CA LEU A 26 -4.35 14.48 -4.88
C LEU A 26 -3.91 15.82 -4.25
N PHE A 27 -2.63 16.16 -4.27
CA PHE A 27 -2.14 17.50 -3.98
C PHE A 27 -2.86 18.58 -4.79
N PHE A 28 -3.12 18.33 -6.07
CA PHE A 28 -3.78 19.30 -6.96
C PHE A 28 -5.22 19.60 -6.54
N ILE A 29 -5.86 18.68 -5.82
CA ILE A 29 -7.22 18.83 -5.30
C ILE A 29 -7.18 19.52 -3.92
N SER A 30 -6.26 19.10 -3.03
CA SER A 30 -6.13 19.70 -1.70
C SER A 30 -4.74 19.52 -1.12
N LYS A 31 -4.10 20.63 -0.76
CA LYS A 31 -2.79 20.65 -0.07
C LYS A 31 -2.81 19.88 1.25
N LYS A 32 -3.98 19.76 1.91
CA LYS A 32 -4.12 19.05 3.20
C LYS A 32 -3.89 17.54 3.06
N VAL A 33 -4.11 16.97 1.87
CA VAL A 33 -3.94 15.53 1.62
C VAL A 33 -2.49 15.09 1.81
N VAL A 34 -1.51 16.00 1.61
CA VAL A 34 -0.08 15.72 1.84
C VAL A 34 0.22 15.26 3.26
N PHE A 35 -0.44 15.86 4.25
CA PHE A 35 -0.22 15.51 5.66
C PHE A 35 -0.63 14.07 5.98
N ILE A 36 -1.57 13.50 5.21
CA ILE A 36 -2.03 12.12 5.36
C ILE A 36 -1.24 11.19 4.42
N HIS A 37 -0.99 11.64 3.19
CA HIS A 37 -0.26 10.89 2.18
C HIS A 37 1.19 10.64 2.57
N PHE A 38 1.87 11.62 3.15
CA PHE A 38 3.28 11.48 3.50
C PHE A 38 3.55 10.39 4.56
N PRO A 39 2.83 10.34 5.71
CA PRO A 39 2.91 9.21 6.63
C PRO A 39 2.53 7.87 5.98
N ALA A 40 1.50 7.84 5.13
CA ALA A 40 1.08 6.63 4.43
C ALA A 40 2.17 6.10 3.48
N LEU A 41 2.84 6.99 2.75
CA LEU A 41 3.95 6.67 1.85
C LEU A 41 5.16 6.15 2.61
N ILE A 42 5.54 6.79 3.72
CA ILE A 42 6.63 6.32 4.60
C ILE A 42 6.30 4.92 5.11
N TRP A 43 5.09 4.73 5.63
CA TRP A 43 4.65 3.46 6.19
C TRP A 43 4.61 2.34 5.14
N GLY A 44 4.01 2.61 3.98
CA GLY A 44 3.96 1.67 2.87
C GLY A 44 5.35 1.30 2.35
N SER A 45 6.26 2.28 2.26
CA SER A 45 7.66 2.05 1.88
C SER A 45 8.39 1.21 2.93
N TYR A 46 8.24 1.54 4.22
CA TYR A 46 8.85 0.80 5.33
C TYR A 46 8.43 -0.67 5.30
N ILE A 47 7.13 -0.96 5.17
CA ILE A 47 6.62 -2.33 5.05
C ILE A 47 7.25 -3.04 3.85
N MET A 48 7.39 -2.34 2.72
CA MET A 48 8.00 -2.91 1.51
C MET A 48 9.47 -3.30 1.73
N PHE A 49 10.25 -2.53 2.48
CA PHE A 49 11.67 -2.82 2.72
C PHE A 49 11.94 -3.71 3.93
N SER A 50 11.12 -3.65 4.97
CA SER A 50 11.33 -4.39 6.21
C SER A 50 10.91 -5.86 6.12
N HIS A 51 10.43 -6.32 4.97
CA HIS A 51 9.82 -7.66 4.78
C HIS A 51 8.79 -8.01 5.86
N SER A 52 8.26 -6.99 6.54
CA SER A 52 7.41 -7.15 7.70
C SER A 52 5.98 -7.26 7.22
N SER A 53 5.25 -8.23 7.76
CA SER A 53 3.84 -8.42 7.44
C SER A 53 3.07 -7.16 7.82
N CYS A 54 2.31 -6.59 6.86
CA CYS A 54 1.49 -5.41 7.11
C CYS A 54 0.55 -5.68 8.32
N PRO A 55 0.40 -4.76 9.29
CA PRO A 55 -0.47 -4.97 10.44
C PRO A 55 -1.93 -5.21 10.02
N LEU A 56 -2.36 -4.67 8.87
CA LEU A 56 -3.67 -4.99 8.29
C LEU A 56 -3.82 -6.48 7.94
N THR A 57 -2.75 -7.12 7.46
CA THR A 57 -2.75 -8.58 7.21
C THR A 57 -2.92 -9.36 8.51
N HIS A 58 -2.34 -8.87 9.61
CA HIS A 58 -2.50 -9.51 10.91
C HIS A 58 -3.94 -9.36 11.44
N LEU A 59 -4.54 -8.17 11.25
CA LEU A 59 -5.94 -7.92 11.59
C LEU A 59 -6.90 -8.76 10.73
N GLU A 60 -6.63 -8.89 9.42
CA GLU A 60 -7.39 -9.73 8.51
C GLU A 60 -7.34 -11.20 8.93
N ASN A 61 -6.14 -11.73 9.17
CA ASN A 61 -5.97 -13.10 9.65
C ASN A 61 -6.64 -13.33 11.01
N TRP A 62 -6.62 -12.34 11.90
CA TRP A 62 -7.34 -12.44 13.18
C TRP A 62 -8.85 -12.53 12.97
N LEU A 63 -9.41 -11.78 12.02
CA LEU A 63 -10.83 -11.83 11.68
C LEU A 63 -11.21 -13.13 10.95
N LEU A 64 -10.37 -13.60 10.03
CA LEU A 64 -10.53 -14.90 9.35
C LEU A 64 -10.51 -16.06 10.35
N TYR A 65 -9.58 -16.02 11.31
CA TYR A 65 -9.53 -16.98 12.41
C TYR A 65 -10.81 -16.95 13.24
N LYS A 66 -11.31 -15.76 13.59
CA LYS A 66 -12.60 -15.61 14.29
C LYS A 66 -13.80 -16.05 13.47
N ALA A 67 -13.68 -16.07 12.14
CA ALA A 67 -14.69 -16.56 11.21
C ALA A 67 -14.62 -18.07 10.96
N ASN A 68 -13.69 -18.82 11.61
CA ASN A 68 -13.37 -20.21 11.28
C ASN A 68 -12.96 -20.41 9.80
N GLN A 69 -12.35 -19.39 9.20
CA GLN A 69 -11.83 -19.45 7.83
C GLN A 69 -10.31 -19.69 7.85
N THR A 70 -9.79 -20.17 6.73
CA THR A 70 -8.36 -20.39 6.53
C THR A 70 -7.59 -19.07 6.57
N THR A 71 -6.71 -18.94 7.55
CA THR A 71 -5.70 -17.88 7.61
C THR A 71 -4.53 -18.18 6.69
N TYR A 72 -3.81 -17.16 6.26
CA TYR A 72 -2.61 -17.32 5.47
C TYR A 72 -1.42 -16.62 6.14
N SER A 73 -0.25 -17.24 6.04
CA SER A 73 0.99 -16.75 6.66
C SER A 73 1.71 -15.69 5.83
N GLU A 74 1.33 -15.55 4.56
CA GLU A 74 1.93 -14.62 3.60
C GLU A 74 1.40 -13.18 3.77
N GLY A 75 2.08 -12.20 3.18
CA GLY A 75 1.58 -10.82 3.14
C GLY A 75 0.34 -10.69 2.24
N PHE A 76 -0.53 -9.71 2.48
CA PHE A 76 -1.71 -9.41 1.64
C PHE A 76 -1.41 -9.37 0.13
N ILE A 77 -0.37 -8.64 -0.27
CA ILE A 77 0.06 -8.54 -1.67
C ILE A 77 0.45 -9.92 -2.20
N GLN A 78 1.15 -10.71 -1.40
CA GLN A 78 1.64 -12.02 -1.79
C GLN A 78 0.51 -13.04 -1.93
N HIS A 79 -0.50 -12.97 -1.08
CA HIS A 79 -1.66 -13.87 -1.09
C HIS A 79 -2.71 -13.51 -2.17
N TYR A 80 -3.04 -12.23 -2.34
CA TYR A 80 -4.14 -11.81 -3.22
C TYR A 80 -3.69 -11.19 -4.54
N ILE A 81 -2.68 -10.32 -4.54
CA ILE A 81 -2.27 -9.60 -5.76
C ILE A 81 -1.38 -10.49 -6.62
N MET A 82 -0.43 -11.18 -5.99
CA MET A 82 0.63 -11.87 -6.71
C MET A 82 0.12 -13.00 -7.61
N PRO A 83 -0.74 -13.93 -7.15
CA PRO A 83 -1.22 -15.02 -8.00
C PRO A 83 -1.97 -14.54 -9.25
N ILE A 84 -2.54 -13.33 -9.20
CA ILE A 84 -3.32 -12.71 -10.27
C ILE A 84 -2.40 -11.96 -11.25
N VAL A 85 -1.42 -11.21 -10.75
CA VAL A 85 -0.59 -10.30 -11.56
C VAL A 85 0.73 -10.95 -11.99
N TYR A 86 1.31 -11.83 -11.16
CA TYR A 86 2.58 -12.53 -11.38
C TYR A 86 2.52 -13.96 -10.80
N PRO A 87 2.24 -14.99 -11.60
CA PRO A 87 2.13 -16.38 -11.10
C PRO A 87 3.44 -16.94 -10.51
N ILE A 88 4.54 -16.21 -10.62
CA ILE A 88 5.85 -16.52 -10.05
C ILE A 88 6.04 -15.55 -8.89
N GLY A 89 6.05 -16.06 -7.65
CA GLY A 89 5.91 -15.29 -6.41
C GLY A 89 6.87 -14.10 -6.23
N LEU A 90 6.54 -13.24 -5.26
CA LEU A 90 7.29 -12.00 -4.96
C LEU A 90 8.73 -12.30 -4.55
N THR A 91 9.66 -12.17 -5.49
CA THR A 91 11.10 -12.23 -5.19
C THR A 91 11.53 -10.96 -4.46
N LYS A 92 12.56 -11.08 -3.61
CA LYS A 92 13.12 -9.94 -2.87
C LYS A 92 13.51 -8.78 -3.80
N ASP A 93 14.06 -9.11 -4.97
CA ASP A 93 14.47 -8.13 -5.96
C ASP A 93 13.29 -7.35 -6.53
N LEU A 94 12.17 -8.03 -6.81
CA LEU A 94 10.96 -7.39 -7.29
C LEU A 94 10.33 -6.49 -6.23
N GLN A 95 10.35 -6.91 -4.96
CA GLN A 95 9.87 -6.10 -3.84
C GLN A 95 10.66 -4.80 -3.70
N ILE A 96 11.99 -4.86 -3.79
CA ILE A 96 12.88 -3.70 -3.78
C ILE A 96 12.61 -2.81 -5.00
N TYR A 97 12.44 -3.39 -6.19
CA TYR A 97 12.16 -2.65 -7.41
C TYR A 97 10.83 -1.89 -7.34
N LEU A 98 9.76 -2.55 -6.85
CA LEU A 98 8.45 -1.96 -6.66
C LEU A 98 8.48 -0.83 -5.61
N GLY A 99 9.11 -1.07 -4.46
CA GLY A 99 9.30 -0.05 -3.42
C GLY A 99 10.12 1.15 -3.89
N GLY A 100 11.21 0.91 -4.61
CA GLY A 100 12.05 1.95 -5.20
C GLY A 100 11.29 2.77 -6.25
N THR A 101 10.58 2.11 -7.17
CA THR A 101 9.76 2.78 -8.19
C THR A 101 8.69 3.66 -7.55
N LEU A 102 8.01 3.16 -6.52
CA LEU A 102 6.99 3.90 -5.78
C LEU A 102 7.53 5.20 -5.16
N ILE A 103 8.70 5.12 -4.51
CA ILE A 103 9.37 6.29 -3.90
C ILE A 103 9.78 7.28 -4.99
N ILE A 104 10.48 6.82 -6.04
CA ILE A 104 10.98 7.68 -7.12
C ILE A 104 9.82 8.43 -7.78
N LEU A 105 8.74 7.73 -8.10
CA LEU A 105 7.56 8.31 -8.73
C LEU A 105 6.93 9.40 -7.85
N ASN A 106 6.75 9.13 -6.54
CA ASN A 106 6.22 10.14 -5.62
C ASN A 106 7.17 11.33 -5.43
N ILE A 107 8.50 11.11 -5.38
CA ILE A 107 9.50 12.20 -5.31
C ILE A 107 9.40 13.10 -6.55
N LEU A 108 9.28 12.53 -7.75
CA LEU A 108 9.11 13.30 -8.99
C LEU A 108 7.83 14.13 -8.96
N ILE A 109 6.72 13.55 -8.50
CA ILE A 109 5.44 14.27 -8.36
C ILE A 109 5.57 15.45 -7.38
N TYR A 110 6.12 15.22 -6.18
CA TYR A 110 6.33 16.28 -5.20
C TYR A 110 7.31 17.35 -5.68
N GLY A 111 8.40 16.95 -6.35
CA GLY A 111 9.36 17.88 -6.96
C GLY A 111 8.72 18.77 -8.00
N PHE A 112 7.88 18.20 -8.88
CA PHE A 112 7.12 18.96 -9.88
C PHE A 112 6.14 19.95 -9.23
N ILE A 113 5.43 19.50 -8.19
CA ILE A 113 4.48 20.33 -7.43
C ILE A 113 5.18 21.52 -6.77
N LEU A 114 6.31 21.29 -6.07
CA LEU A 114 7.06 22.34 -5.39
C LEU A 114 7.67 23.33 -6.38
N ASN A 115 8.17 22.84 -7.52
CA ASN A 115 8.69 23.70 -8.58
C ASN A 115 7.59 24.58 -9.19
N LYS A 116 6.38 24.04 -9.36
CA LYS A 116 5.22 24.82 -9.83
C LYS A 116 4.76 25.86 -8.80
N GLN A 117 4.79 25.55 -7.50
CA GLN A 117 4.48 26.53 -6.45
C GLN A 117 5.51 27.65 -6.31
N ARG A 118 6.79 27.39 -6.62
CA ARG A 118 7.83 28.44 -6.63
C ARG A 118 7.74 29.40 -7.82
N ARG A 119 7.00 29.02 -8.86
CA ARG A 119 6.83 29.80 -10.10
C ARG A 119 5.55 30.64 -10.14
N ASN A 120 4.62 30.44 -9.21
CA ASN A 120 3.39 31.22 -9.03
C ASN A 120 3.51 32.12 -7.82
#